data_AF-A0A2K0XXF5-F1
#
_entry.id   AF-A0A2K0XXF5-F1
#
_cell.length_a   1.000
_cell.length_b   1.000
_cell.length_c   1.000
_cell.angle_alpha   90.00
_cell.angle_beta   90.00
_cell.angle_gamma   90.00
#
_symmetry.space_group_name_H-M   'P 1'
#
loop_
_entity.id
_entity.type
_entity.pdbx_description
1 polymer ?
#
loop_
_entity_poly.entity_id
_entity_poly.type
_entity_poly.pdbx_seq_one_letter_code
_entity_poly.pdbx_strand_id
1 'polypeptide(L)'
;MNPIKQISEQILTLCESPNTALQAIHLIIQHSGAGELAWQVVYNRVMADRDVDGAYYLANFAMQVQDLPFDGLPLVELVLKEGDEHMKLALLDKLPDDAKANLQTMGII
;
A
#
# COMPACT_ATOMS: atom_id res chain seq x y z
N MET A 1 0.41 27.31 7.64
CA MET A 1 -0.41 26.16 7.20
C MET A 1 0.30 24.89 7.67
N ASN A 2 -0.41 23.90 8.23
CA ASN A 2 0.23 22.65 8.68
C ASN A 2 0.76 21.88 7.44
N PRO A 3 2.07 21.58 7.34
CA PRO A 3 2.65 20.88 6.19
C PRO A 3 1.92 19.57 5.85
N ILE A 4 1.51 18.80 6.87
CA ILE A 4 0.77 17.55 6.69
C ILE A 4 -0.60 17.80 6.05
N LYS A 5 -1.27 18.89 6.40
CA LYS A 5 -2.57 19.24 5.83
C LYS A 5 -2.46 19.56 4.34
N GLN A 6 -1.46 20.36 3.97
CA GLN A 6 -1.24 20.74 2.56
C GLN A 6 -0.94 19.52 1.68
N ILE A 7 -0.09 18.61 2.16
CA ILE A 7 0.27 17.40 1.42
C ILE A 7 -0.90 16.44 1.33
N SER A 8 -1.71 16.32 2.39
CA SER A 8 -2.93 15.52 2.35
C SER A 8 -3.88 16.02 1.26
N GLU A 9 -4.16 17.33 1.19
CA GLU A 9 -5.02 17.93 0.15
C GLU A 9 -4.48 17.69 -1.27
N GLN A 10 -3.15 17.75 -1.44
CA GLN A 10 -2.50 17.44 -2.71
C GLN A 10 -2.67 15.96 -3.10
N ILE A 11 -2.49 15.04 -2.16
CA ILE A 11 -2.67 13.60 -2.38
C ILE A 11 -4.12 13.28 -2.74
N LEU A 12 -5.09 13.87 -2.04
CA LEU A 12 -6.51 13.70 -2.34
C LEU A 12 -6.81 14.06 -3.80
N THR A 13 -6.37 15.25 -4.22
CA THR A 13 -6.56 15.72 -5.61
C THR A 13 -5.85 14.80 -6.61
N LEU A 14 -4.64 14.35 -6.29
CA LEU A 14 -3.83 13.50 -7.16
C LEU A 14 -4.48 12.13 -7.40
N CYS A 15 -5.05 11.52 -6.35
CA CYS A 15 -5.69 10.20 -6.42
C CYS A 15 -7.07 10.19 -7.11
N GLU A 16 -7.61 11.35 -7.51
CA GLU A 16 -8.80 11.41 -8.38
C GLU A 16 -8.51 10.92 -9.80
N SER A 17 -7.25 10.97 -10.23
CA SER A 17 -6.82 10.53 -11.57
C SER A 17 -6.20 9.12 -11.51
N PRO A 18 -6.45 8.24 -12.51
CA PRO A 18 -5.79 6.93 -12.59
C PRO A 18 -4.27 7.01 -12.73
N ASN A 19 -3.58 5.94 -12.32
CA ASN A 19 -2.13 5.76 -12.42
C ASN A 19 -1.30 6.78 -11.63
N THR A 20 -1.85 7.30 -10.53
CA THR A 20 -1.17 8.29 -9.69
C THR A 20 -0.76 7.76 -8.32
N ALA A 21 -1.06 6.50 -8.01
CA ALA A 21 -0.84 5.94 -6.68
C ALA A 21 0.63 5.99 -6.25
N LEU A 22 1.57 5.57 -7.11
CA LEU A 22 3.01 5.68 -6.84
C LEU A 22 3.47 7.12 -6.60
N GLN A 23 2.94 8.08 -7.35
CA GLN A 23 3.26 9.50 -7.14
C GLN A 23 2.78 9.98 -5.77
N ALA A 24 1.57 9.56 -5.37
CA ALA A 24 1.04 9.87 -4.05
C ALA A 24 1.85 9.21 -2.92
N ILE A 25 2.26 7.95 -3.07
CA ILE A 25 3.15 7.25 -2.13
C ILE A 25 4.48 8.01 -1.99
N HIS A 26 5.07 8.47 -3.11
CA HIS A 26 6.30 9.23 -3.08
C HIS A 26 6.16 10.55 -2.29
N LEU A 27 5.07 11.29 -2.51
CA LEU A 27 4.78 12.51 -1.75
C LEU A 27 4.67 12.23 -0.25
N ILE A 28 3.99 11.15 0.15
CA ILE A 28 3.89 10.79 1.57
C ILE A 28 5.28 10.55 2.18
N ILE A 29 6.15 9.80 1.48
CA ILE A 29 7.50 9.49 1.94
C ILE A 29 8.35 10.75 2.03
N GLN A 30 8.31 11.61 1.01
CA GLN A 30 9.08 12.87 0.98
C GLN A 30 8.73 13.81 2.13
N HIS A 31 7.47 13.76 2.59
CA HIS A 31 6.97 14.63 3.66
C HIS A 31 6.89 13.94 5.02
N SER A 32 7.46 12.74 5.16
CA SER A 32 7.47 11.93 6.38
C SER A 32 6.07 11.64 6.93
N GLY A 33 5.06 11.58 6.06
CA GLY A 33 3.69 11.26 6.42
C GLY A 33 2.64 12.12 5.73
N ALA A 34 1.40 11.69 5.89
CA ALA A 34 0.19 12.40 5.50
C ALA A 34 -0.94 12.05 6.48
N GLY A 35 -2.07 12.76 6.37
CA GLY A 35 -3.25 12.46 7.17
C GLY A 35 -3.87 11.11 6.82
N GLU A 36 -4.67 10.58 7.72
CA GLU A 36 -5.34 9.27 7.59
C GLU A 36 -6.12 9.11 6.27
N LEU A 37 -6.90 10.12 5.92
CA LEU A 37 -7.68 10.13 4.68
C LEU A 37 -6.79 10.08 3.44
N ALA A 38 -5.59 10.68 3.48
CA ALA A 38 -4.65 10.64 2.38
C ALA A 38 -4.15 9.20 2.14
N TRP A 39 -3.86 8.45 3.20
CA TRP A 39 -3.50 7.03 3.09
C TRP A 39 -4.63 6.19 2.50
N GLN A 40 -5.88 6.44 2.90
CA GLN A 40 -7.05 5.73 2.37
C GLN A 40 -7.25 5.96 0.87
N VAL A 41 -7.12 7.20 0.39
CA VAL A 41 -7.29 7.48 -1.05
C VAL A 41 -6.16 6.88 -1.87
N VAL A 42 -4.92 6.83 -1.34
CA VAL A 42 -3.81 6.14 -2.00
C VAL A 42 -4.11 4.64 -2.09
N TYR A 43 -4.53 4.00 -1.00
CA TYR A 43 -4.94 2.60 -1.01
C TYR A 43 -6.03 2.33 -2.05
N ASN A 44 -7.09 3.14 -2.07
CA ASN A 44 -8.18 3.01 -3.03
C ASN A 44 -7.68 3.15 -4.47
N ARG A 45 -6.75 4.08 -4.72
CA ARG A 45 -6.17 4.28 -6.04
C ARG A 45 -5.31 3.10 -6.48
N VAL A 46 -4.46 2.57 -5.59
CA VAL A 46 -3.68 1.34 -5.82
C VAL A 46 -4.59 0.19 -6.25
N MET A 47 -5.64 -0.06 -5.46
CA MET A 47 -6.56 -1.18 -5.72
C MET A 47 -7.37 -0.96 -7.00
N ALA A 48 -7.79 0.27 -7.28
CA ALA A 48 -8.57 0.59 -8.46
C ALA A 48 -7.75 0.57 -9.75
N ASP A 49 -6.44 0.88 -9.69
CA ASP A 49 -5.51 0.75 -10.81
C ASP A 49 -4.94 -0.67 -10.96
N ARG A 50 -5.10 -1.52 -9.93
CA ARG A 50 -4.34 -2.77 -9.77
C ARG A 50 -2.83 -2.51 -9.87
N ASP A 51 -2.40 -1.40 -9.27
CA ASP A 51 -1.00 -0.97 -9.26
C ASP A 51 -0.19 -1.90 -8.36
N VAL A 52 0.49 -2.86 -8.97
CA VAL A 52 1.21 -3.92 -8.24
C VAL A 52 2.41 -3.36 -7.47
N ASP A 53 3.11 -2.38 -8.04
CA ASP A 53 4.22 -1.71 -7.37
C ASP A 53 3.71 -0.94 -6.15
N GLY A 54 2.63 -0.17 -6.32
CA GLY A 54 1.96 0.53 -5.22
C GLY A 54 1.47 -0.43 -4.14
N ALA A 55 0.92 -1.58 -4.53
CA ALA A 55 0.47 -2.62 -3.61
C ALA A 55 1.63 -3.21 -2.81
N TYR A 56 2.76 -3.50 -3.45
CA TYR A 56 3.96 -3.97 -2.76
C TYR A 56 4.46 -2.96 -1.72
N TYR A 57 4.49 -1.67 -2.07
CA TYR A 57 4.88 -0.62 -1.13
C TYR A 57 3.95 -0.53 0.07
N LEU A 58 2.64 -0.49 -0.16
CA LEU A 58 1.67 -0.39 0.94
C LEU A 58 1.62 -1.66 1.78
N ALA A 59 1.75 -2.85 1.19
CA ALA A 59 1.82 -4.11 1.93
C ALA A 59 3.05 -4.14 2.83
N ASN A 60 4.21 -3.73 2.32
CA ASN A 60 5.44 -3.65 3.10
C ASN A 60 5.33 -2.61 4.23
N PHE A 61 4.70 -1.46 3.97
CA PHE A 61 4.42 -0.47 5.01
C PHE A 61 3.46 -1.01 6.08
N ALA A 62 2.45 -1.77 5.66
CA ALA A 62 1.44 -2.31 6.55
C ALA A 62 2.01 -3.30 7.59
N MET A 63 3.13 -3.96 7.27
CA MET A 63 3.83 -4.85 8.20
C MET A 63 4.59 -4.10 9.29
N GLN A 64 4.90 -2.82 9.08
CA GLN A 64 5.73 -2.01 9.99
C GLN A 64 4.92 -1.08 10.89
N VAL A 65 3.65 -0.87 10.58
CA VAL A 65 2.80 0.12 11.24
C VAL A 65 1.57 -0.56 11.83
N GLN A 66 1.33 -0.32 13.12
CA GLN A 66 0.10 -0.71 13.80
C GLN A 66 -0.97 0.36 13.56
N ASP A 67 -2.24 -0.06 13.48
CA ASP A 67 -3.40 0.83 13.34
C ASP A 67 -3.45 1.60 12.00
N LEU A 68 -3.39 0.85 10.90
CA LEU A 68 -3.51 1.41 9.55
C LEU A 68 -4.96 1.76 9.22
N PRO A 69 -5.19 2.81 8.42
CA PRO A 69 -6.53 3.17 7.99
C PRO A 69 -7.04 2.35 6.80
N PHE A 70 -6.38 1.23 6.47
CA PHE A 70 -6.71 0.31 5.39
C PHE A 70 -6.27 -1.11 5.73
N ASP A 71 -6.83 -2.10 5.01
CA ASP A 71 -6.46 -3.51 5.16
C ASP A 71 -5.24 -3.86 4.28
N GLY A 72 -4.23 -4.49 4.87
CA GLY A 72 -3.02 -4.94 4.19
C GLY A 72 -3.22 -6.19 3.34
N LEU A 73 -4.19 -7.05 3.68
CA LEU A 73 -4.35 -8.36 3.04
C LEU A 73 -4.66 -8.25 1.52
N PRO A 74 -5.58 -7.38 1.05
CA PRO A 74 -5.85 -7.24 -0.39
C PRO A 74 -4.62 -6.81 -1.20
N LEU A 75 -3.70 -6.06 -0.60
CA LEU A 75 -2.46 -5.64 -1.25
C LEU A 75 -1.50 -6.81 -1.40
N VAL A 76 -1.38 -7.64 -0.36
CA VAL A 76 -0.58 -8.88 -0.39
C VAL A 76 -1.12 -9.82 -1.45
N GLU A 77 -2.43 -10.05 -1.50
CA GLU A 77 -3.07 -10.88 -2.52
C GLU A 77 -2.79 -10.36 -3.94
N LEU A 78 -2.92 -9.05 -4.16
CA LEU A 78 -2.66 -8.42 -5.46
C LEU A 78 -1.21 -8.67 -5.91
N VAL A 79 -0.23 -8.47 -5.03
CA VAL A 79 1.19 -8.72 -5.35
C VAL A 79 1.46 -10.20 -5.61
N LEU A 80 0.92 -11.10 -4.78
CA LEU A 80 1.12 -12.53 -4.96
C LEU A 80 0.47 -13.07 -6.24
N LYS A 81 -0.60 -12.43 -6.71
CA LYS A 81 -1.29 -12.79 -7.95
C LYS A 81 -0.59 -12.22 -9.18
N GLU A 82 -0.26 -10.93 -9.16
CA GLU A 82 0.09 -10.15 -10.36
C GLU A 82 1.54 -9.66 -10.39
N GLY A 83 2.26 -9.70 -9.28
CA GLY A 83 3.67 -9.35 -9.22
C GLY A 83 4.55 -10.29 -10.04
N ASP A 84 5.75 -9.84 -10.37
CA ASP A 84 6.79 -10.73 -10.87
C ASP A 84 7.29 -11.66 -9.76
N GLU A 85 7.98 -12.74 -10.14
CA GLU A 85 8.47 -13.75 -9.21
C GLU A 85 9.40 -13.17 -8.13
N HIS A 86 10.24 -12.20 -8.50
CA HIS A 86 11.17 -11.57 -7.56
C HIS A 86 10.40 -10.74 -6.52
N MET A 87 9.40 -9.97 -6.93
CA MET A 87 8.56 -9.19 -6.03
C MET A 87 7.77 -10.09 -5.07
N LYS A 88 7.21 -11.21 -5.58
CA LYS A 88 6.51 -12.19 -4.74
C LYS A 88 7.43 -12.77 -3.67
N LEU A 89 8.59 -13.27 -4.06
CA LEU A 89 9.57 -13.83 -3.13
C LEU A 89 10.03 -12.79 -2.11
N ALA A 90 10.29 -11.56 -2.54
CA ALA A 90 10.68 -10.48 -1.65
C ALA A 90 9.57 -10.07 -0.68
N LEU A 91 8.30 -10.16 -1.07
CA LEU A 91 7.18 -9.91 -0.16
C LEU A 91 7.04 -11.06 0.85
N LEU A 92 7.09 -12.30 0.37
CA LEU A 92 7.01 -13.49 1.23
C LEU A 92 8.14 -13.49 2.26
N ASP A 93 9.37 -13.18 1.88
CA ASP A 93 10.50 -13.16 2.81
C ASP A 93 10.29 -12.19 3.98
N LYS A 94 9.63 -11.06 3.71
CA LYS A 94 9.34 -10.01 4.70
C LYS A 94 8.10 -10.28 5.57
N LEU A 95 7.22 -11.18 5.15
CA LEU A 95 6.02 -11.49 5.92
C LEU A 95 6.39 -12.19 7.24
N PRO A 96 5.79 -11.77 8.36
CA PRO A 96 5.82 -12.51 9.61
C PRO A 96 5.33 -13.96 9.44
N ASP A 97 5.84 -14.90 10.24
CA ASP A 97 5.50 -16.33 10.12
C ASP A 97 4.01 -16.61 10.37
N ASP A 98 3.38 -15.87 11.27
CA ASP A 98 1.93 -15.91 11.51
C ASP A 98 1.14 -15.39 10.31
N ALA A 99 1.60 -14.32 9.66
CA ALA A 99 0.99 -13.83 8.43
C ALA A 99 1.09 -14.88 7.31
N LYS A 100 2.24 -15.53 7.14
CA LYS A 100 2.42 -16.64 6.18
C LYS A 100 1.48 -17.81 6.48
N ALA A 101 1.38 -18.23 7.75
CA ALA A 101 0.51 -19.32 8.16
C ALA A 101 -0.98 -19.01 7.89
N ASN A 102 -1.39 -17.75 8.08
CA ASN A 102 -2.74 -17.30 7.74
C ASN A 102 -2.98 -17.39 6.23
N LEU A 103 -2.04 -16.91 5.40
CA LEU A 103 -2.15 -16.99 3.94
C LEU A 103 -2.23 -18.44 3.44
N GLN A 104 -1.47 -19.36 4.03
CA GLN A 104 -1.54 -20.80 3.74
C GLN A 104 -2.91 -21.38 4.11
N THR A 105 -3.45 -21.01 5.27
CA THR A 105 -4.80 -21.46 5.72
C THR A 105 -5.90 -20.96 4.78
N MET A 106 -5.71 -19.77 4.20
CA MET A 106 -6.62 -19.16 3.23
C MET A 106 -6.44 -19.71 1.81
N GLY A 107 -5.42 -20.53 1.54
CA GLY A 107 -5.12 -21.09 0.22
C GLY A 107 -4.60 -20.07 -0.79
N ILE A 108 -4.01 -18.97 -0.30
CA ILE A 108 -3.41 -17.91 -1.12
C ILE A 108 -2.00 -18.30 -1.56
N ILE A 109 -1.27 -19.02 -0.70
CA ILE A 109 0.07 -19.58 -0.95
C ILE A 109 0.15 -21.05 -0.54
#